data_AF-A0A0C9VL52-F1
#
_entry.id   AF-A0A0C9VL52-F1
#
_cell.length_a   1.000
_cell.length_b   1.000
_cell.length_c   1.000
_cell.angle_alpha   90.00
_cell.angle_beta   90.00
_cell.angle_gamma   90.00
#
_symmetry.space_group_name_H-M   'P 1'
#
loop_
_entity.id
_entity.type
_entity.pdbx_description
1 polymer ?
#
loop_
_entity_poly.entity_id
_entity_poly.type
_entity_poly.pdbx_seq_one_letter_code
_entity_poly.pdbx_strand_id
1 'polypeptide(L)'
;FTFDNASNNNTLMEALERLLTEKGIPFDKDAHTEYLEKYAEALESDPVGSTHKIVTACRKSGQRRADLQQVIKNGYETCMWGKVEKNGTEEDLKLCCVQLLHDCETCWLSTHLMVDRLIELYAAVQFFLAFRKEVELQGLQLTQDQFQVLNDLSQILLIPHQTQELLSAEKTPTICAALPAYELLVDAWQKLRSETWELSHYIGVGVAKIDEYTQAGRKSRIYALAMIVNPASKMTWIKDHWTTSDTNRAREWMIESVCGTLLMFLTPCLSILNVLSDVCFWSCATQEVE
;
A
#
# COMPACT_ATOMS: atom_id res chain seq x y z
N PHE A 1 26.79 -1.76 1.76
CA PHE A 1 27.57 -0.55 1.51
C PHE A 1 28.09 -0.09 2.86
N THR A 2 29.40 -0.01 3.04
CA THR A 2 30.04 0.25 4.33
C THR A 2 29.87 1.72 4.73
N PHE A 3 29.45 1.95 5.98
CA PHE A 3 29.28 3.26 6.63
C PHE A 3 30.61 3.78 7.23
N ASP A 4 31.75 3.50 6.58
CA ASP A 4 33.08 3.70 7.16
C ASP A 4 33.75 5.05 6.79
N ASN A 5 32.97 6.06 6.40
CA ASN A 5 33.50 7.35 5.95
C ASN A 5 33.01 8.56 6.78
N ALA A 6 32.84 8.37 8.09
CA ALA A 6 32.32 9.39 9.01
C ALA A 6 33.07 10.74 8.93
N SER A 7 34.39 10.74 8.71
CA SER A 7 35.17 11.98 8.55
C SER A 7 34.79 12.77 7.30
N ASN A 8 34.55 12.09 6.18
CA ASN A 8 34.15 12.75 4.93
C ASN A 8 32.74 13.33 5.01
N ASN A 9 31.84 12.64 5.72
CA ASN A 9 30.47 13.14 5.93
C ASN A 9 30.46 14.39 6.80
N ASN A 10 31.23 14.44 7.89
CA ASN A 10 31.31 15.65 8.71
C ASN A 10 31.90 16.84 7.92
N THR A 11 32.97 16.63 7.13
CA THR A 11 33.54 17.68 6.28
C THR A 11 32.54 18.17 5.21
N LEU A 12 31.72 17.28 4.65
CA LEU A 12 30.65 17.66 3.73
C LEU A 12 29.59 18.53 4.43
N MET A 13 29.15 18.13 5.62
CA MET A 13 28.14 18.86 6.40
C MET A 13 28.64 20.25 6.82
N GLU A 14 29.91 20.38 7.19
CA GLU A 14 30.57 21.68 7.44
C GLU A 14 30.61 22.57 6.19
N ALA A 15 30.95 21.99 5.04
CA ALA A 15 30.94 22.73 3.79
C ALA A 15 29.54 23.20 3.41
N LEU A 16 28.52 22.37 3.64
CA LEU A 16 27.12 22.67 3.38
C LEU A 16 26.60 23.79 4.29
N GLU A 17 26.87 23.70 5.59
CA GLU A 17 26.51 24.73 6.58
C GLU A 17 27.04 26.10 6.20
N ARG A 18 28.32 26.18 5.80
CA ARG A 18 28.93 27.41 5.31
C ARG A 18 28.20 27.95 4.08
N LEU A 19 27.94 27.10 3.07
CA LEU A 19 27.29 27.53 1.83
C LEU A 19 25.85 28.01 2.06
N LEU A 20 25.10 27.36 2.95
CA LEU A 20 23.72 27.76 3.29
C LEU A 20 23.71 29.07 4.09
N THR A 21 24.63 29.20 5.04
CA THR A 21 24.80 30.44 5.81
C THR A 21 25.17 31.62 4.91
N GLU A 22 26.04 31.41 3.92
CA GLU A 22 26.37 32.43 2.89
C GLU A 22 25.15 32.86 2.07
N LYS A 23 24.14 32.00 1.94
CA LYS A 23 22.86 32.31 1.28
C LYS A 23 21.80 32.88 2.24
N GLY A 24 22.14 33.11 3.51
CA GLY A 24 21.21 33.59 4.52
C GLY A 24 20.21 32.53 4.98
N ILE A 25 20.50 31.24 4.74
CA ILE A 25 19.67 30.11 5.16
C ILE A 25 20.27 29.54 6.45
N PRO A 26 19.57 29.60 7.59
CA PRO A 26 20.06 29.04 8.84
C PRO A 26 20.11 27.51 8.72
N PHE A 27 21.27 26.93 9.02
CA PHE A 27 21.51 25.50 9.06
C PHE A 27 22.50 25.21 10.18
N ASP A 28 22.18 24.25 11.05
CA ASP A 28 23.04 23.78 12.14
C ASP A 28 23.37 22.31 11.84
N LYS A 29 24.63 22.05 11.49
CA LYS A 29 25.06 20.71 11.11
C LYS A 29 24.99 19.72 12.28
N ASP A 30 25.26 20.17 13.50
CA ASP A 30 25.39 19.30 14.68
C ASP A 30 23.99 18.89 15.14
N ALA A 31 23.05 19.85 15.19
CA ALA A 31 21.65 19.58 15.47
C ALA A 31 21.00 18.64 14.43
N HIS A 32 21.33 18.82 13.14
CA HIS A 32 20.85 17.94 12.08
C HIS A 32 21.43 16.52 12.20
N THR A 33 22.72 16.39 12.55
CA THR A 33 23.37 15.10 12.75
C THR A 33 22.77 14.37 13.94
N GLU A 34 22.56 15.06 15.07
CA GLU A 34 21.92 14.49 16.26
C GLU A 34 20.49 14.01 15.95
N TYR A 35 19.72 14.78 15.17
CA TYR A 35 18.39 14.38 14.72
C TYR A 35 18.44 13.06 13.93
N LEU A 36 19.36 12.95 12.96
CA LEU A 36 19.47 11.76 12.13
C LEU A 36 19.90 10.52 12.93
N GLU A 37 20.82 10.68 13.88
CA GLU A 37 21.24 9.61 14.77
C GLU A 37 20.06 9.09 15.60
N LYS A 38 19.29 10.00 16.22
CA LYS A 38 18.07 9.63 16.98
C LYS A 38 17.02 8.97 16.10
N TYR A 39 16.80 9.47 14.89
CA TYR A 39 15.85 8.90 13.94
C TYR A 39 16.27 7.47 13.55
N ALA A 40 17.56 7.28 13.25
CA ALA A 40 18.11 5.97 12.91
C ALA A 40 18.01 4.99 14.09
N GLU A 41 18.39 5.39 15.31
CA GLU A 41 18.23 4.59 16.52
C GLU A 41 16.76 4.21 16.78
N ALA A 42 15.85 5.17 16.62
CA ALA A 42 14.42 4.95 16.77
C ALA A 42 13.89 3.96 15.72
N LEU A 43 14.36 4.04 14.47
CA LEU A 43 14.00 3.10 13.41
C LEU A 43 14.56 1.69 13.67
N GLU A 44 15.82 1.59 14.09
CA GLU A 44 16.48 0.32 14.45
C GLU A 44 15.81 -0.36 15.66
N SER A 45 15.17 0.41 16.53
CA SER A 45 14.43 -0.10 17.68
C SER A 45 13.11 -0.81 17.34
N ASP A 46 12.76 -0.92 16.06
CA ASP A 46 11.56 -1.58 15.54
C ASP A 46 10.25 -1.01 16.17
N PRO A 47 9.85 0.21 15.77
CA PRO A 47 8.66 0.86 16.32
C PRO A 47 7.37 0.11 15.97
N VAL A 48 7.33 -0.64 14.85
CA VAL A 48 6.19 -1.49 14.48
C VAL A 48 6.11 -2.72 15.39
N GLY A 49 7.21 -3.40 15.65
CA GLY A 49 7.26 -4.49 16.64
C GLY A 49 6.94 -4.01 18.06
N SER A 50 7.36 -2.81 18.42
CA SER A 50 6.98 -2.16 19.70
C SER A 50 5.47 -1.89 19.77
N THR A 51 4.88 -1.40 18.67
CA THR A 51 3.42 -1.26 18.53
C THR A 51 2.71 -2.61 18.77
N HIS A 52 3.20 -3.69 18.15
CA HIS A 52 2.63 -5.03 18.35
C HIS A 52 2.68 -5.50 19.82
N LYS A 53 3.80 -5.25 20.51
CA LYS A 53 3.95 -5.55 21.95
C LYS A 53 2.96 -4.76 22.80
N ILE A 54 2.81 -3.46 22.54
CA ILE A 54 1.85 -2.59 23.24
C ILE A 54 0.43 -3.11 23.06
N VAL A 55 0.01 -3.35 21.82
CA VAL A 55 -1.33 -3.87 21.51
C VAL A 55 -1.58 -5.20 22.21
N THR A 56 -0.63 -6.13 22.11
CA THR A 56 -0.72 -7.43 22.78
C THR A 56 -0.86 -7.28 24.29
N ALA A 57 -0.07 -6.40 24.90
CA ALA A 57 -0.12 -6.15 26.32
C ALA A 57 -1.46 -5.52 26.75
N CYS A 58 -1.92 -4.48 26.07
CA CYS A 58 -3.20 -3.81 26.34
C CYS A 58 -4.42 -4.72 26.11
N ARG A 59 -4.32 -5.68 25.17
CA ARG A 59 -5.40 -6.62 24.86
C ARG A 59 -5.34 -7.97 25.58
N LYS A 60 -4.28 -8.22 26.36
CA LYS A 60 -4.02 -9.51 27.04
C LYS A 60 -5.20 -10.05 27.87
N SER A 61 -6.05 -9.18 28.42
CA SER A 61 -7.22 -9.59 29.19
C SER A 61 -8.44 -8.70 28.92
N GLY A 62 -9.64 -9.17 29.30
CA GLY A 62 -10.86 -8.35 29.30
C GLY A 62 -10.72 -7.10 30.17
N GLN A 63 -10.09 -7.24 31.34
CA GLN A 63 -9.87 -6.13 32.26
C GLN A 63 -9.00 -5.04 31.63
N ARG A 64 -7.86 -5.38 31.01
CA ARG A 64 -6.98 -4.37 30.39
C ARG A 64 -7.67 -3.59 29.27
N ARG A 65 -8.52 -4.26 28.49
CA ARG A 65 -9.34 -3.60 27.46
C ARG A 65 -10.37 -2.63 28.07
N ALA A 66 -11.05 -3.05 29.14
CA ALA A 66 -12.01 -2.21 29.84
C ALA A 66 -11.33 -1.01 30.51
N ASP A 67 -10.18 -1.23 31.16
CA ASP A 67 -9.40 -0.17 31.80
C ASP A 67 -8.94 0.89 30.78
N LEU A 68 -8.42 0.47 29.62
CA LEU A 68 -8.01 1.41 28.56
C LEU A 68 -9.21 2.20 28.02
N GLN A 69 -10.37 1.55 27.82
CA GLN A 69 -11.60 2.26 27.45
C GLN A 69 -12.04 3.25 28.52
N GLN A 70 -11.87 2.92 29.80
CA GLN A 70 -12.17 3.83 30.90
C GLN A 70 -11.20 5.02 30.93
N VAL A 71 -9.91 4.81 30.66
CA VAL A 71 -8.94 5.89 30.50
C VAL A 71 -9.40 6.86 29.42
N ILE A 72 -9.77 6.35 28.23
CA ILE A 72 -10.27 7.17 27.12
C ILE A 72 -11.50 8.00 27.54
N LYS A 73 -12.48 7.35 28.18
CA LYS A 73 -13.71 8.01 28.66
C LYS A 73 -13.42 9.10 29.68
N ASN A 74 -12.65 8.77 30.72
CA ASN A 74 -12.29 9.71 31.77
C ASN A 74 -11.58 10.93 31.20
N GLY A 75 -10.67 10.74 30.23
CA GLY A 75 -9.95 11.87 29.64
C GLY A 75 -10.80 12.80 28.80
N TYR A 76 -11.96 12.38 28.27
CA TYR A 76 -12.93 13.33 27.71
C TYR A 76 -13.61 14.14 28.80
N GLU A 77 -14.06 13.48 29.88
CA GLU A 77 -14.77 14.12 30.98
C GLU A 77 -13.89 15.19 31.66
N THR A 78 -12.57 14.99 31.63
CA THR A 78 -11.58 15.87 32.25
C THR A 78 -10.81 16.74 31.25
N CYS A 79 -11.12 16.69 29.95
CA CYS A 79 -10.40 17.40 28.88
C CYS A 79 -8.87 17.19 28.88
N MET A 80 -8.42 15.97 29.22
CA MET A 80 -6.99 15.64 29.41
C MET A 80 -6.19 15.47 28.12
N TRP A 81 -6.86 15.31 26.97
CA TRP A 81 -6.18 15.00 25.71
C TRP A 81 -5.59 16.24 25.01
N GLY A 82 -5.79 17.43 25.57
CA GLY A 82 -5.35 18.69 24.99
C GLY A 82 -6.31 19.20 23.92
N LYS A 83 -5.84 20.16 23.11
CA LYS A 83 -6.62 20.80 22.07
C LYS A 83 -5.97 20.65 20.71
N VAL A 84 -6.78 20.69 19.67
CA VAL A 84 -6.37 20.69 18.27
C VAL A 84 -7.02 21.87 17.56
N GLU A 85 -6.24 22.56 16.74
CA GLU A 85 -6.78 23.60 15.86
C GLU A 85 -7.48 22.95 14.65
N LYS A 86 -8.77 23.22 14.49
CA LYS A 86 -9.55 22.86 13.32
C LYS A 86 -10.20 24.11 12.75
N ASN A 87 -9.90 24.42 11.49
CA ASN A 87 -10.48 25.56 10.77
C ASN A 87 -10.31 26.92 11.48
N GLY A 88 -9.19 27.14 12.17
CA GLY A 88 -8.92 28.37 12.92
C GLY A 88 -9.60 28.46 14.29
N THR A 89 -10.23 27.37 14.75
CA THR A 89 -10.80 27.24 16.11
C THR A 89 -10.12 26.13 16.88
N GLU A 90 -9.75 26.39 18.13
CA GLU A 90 -9.26 25.36 19.06
C GLU A 90 -10.42 24.52 19.58
N GLU A 91 -10.39 23.22 19.29
CA GLU A 91 -11.33 22.24 19.83
C GLU A 91 -10.61 21.21 20.69
N ASP A 92 -11.28 20.68 21.72
CA ASP A 92 -10.71 19.60 22.54
C ASP A 92 -10.41 18.34 21.70
N LEU A 93 -9.28 17.68 21.97
CA LEU A 93 -8.88 16.47 21.26
C LEU A 93 -9.86 15.32 21.50
N LYS A 94 -10.67 15.13 20.47
CA LYS A 94 -11.59 14.04 20.14
C LYS A 94 -10.95 12.67 19.91
N LEU A 95 -10.46 11.92 20.91
CA LEU A 95 -10.16 10.49 20.68
C LEU A 95 -11.46 9.73 20.32
N CYS A 96 -11.40 8.50 19.81
CA CYS A 96 -12.57 7.62 19.76
C CYS A 96 -12.50 6.54 20.85
N CYS A 97 -13.64 6.21 21.48
CA CYS A 97 -13.69 5.11 22.47
C CYS A 97 -13.75 3.74 21.76
N VAL A 98 -12.68 3.38 21.07
CA VAL A 98 -12.53 2.15 20.27
C VAL A 98 -11.42 1.26 20.85
N GLN A 99 -11.39 -0.01 20.47
CA GLN A 99 -10.32 -0.92 20.90
C GLN A 99 -9.11 -0.83 19.97
N LEU A 100 -7.90 -1.04 20.51
CA LEU A 100 -6.70 -1.30 19.71
C LEU A 100 -6.93 -2.50 18.78
N LEU A 101 -6.30 -2.56 17.61
CA LEU A 101 -6.45 -3.67 16.65
C LEU A 101 -5.21 -4.57 16.69
N HIS A 102 -5.40 -5.88 16.62
CA HIS A 102 -4.28 -6.81 16.46
C HIS A 102 -3.82 -6.86 15.02
N ASP A 103 -2.52 -7.07 14.84
CA ASP A 103 -2.01 -7.55 13.58
C ASP A 103 -2.45 -9.00 13.32
N CYS A 104 -2.61 -9.36 12.05
CA CYS A 104 -3.01 -10.67 11.59
C CYS A 104 -2.12 -11.06 10.41
N GLU A 105 -1.23 -12.03 10.62
CA GLU A 105 -0.23 -12.43 9.61
C GLU A 105 -0.83 -12.80 8.24
N THR A 106 -2.08 -13.28 8.22
CA THR A 106 -2.77 -13.69 6.98
C THR A 106 -3.54 -12.55 6.30
N CYS A 107 -3.66 -11.38 6.96
CA CYS A 107 -4.36 -10.22 6.43
C CYS A 107 -3.35 -9.19 5.91
N TRP A 108 -3.43 -8.84 4.64
CA TRP A 108 -2.41 -8.03 3.95
C TRP A 108 -2.32 -6.57 4.44
N LEU A 109 -3.22 -6.12 5.33
CA LEU A 109 -3.34 -4.73 5.79
C LEU A 109 -3.41 -4.54 7.30
N SER A 110 -3.43 -5.63 8.07
CA SER A 110 -3.65 -5.54 9.51
C SER A 110 -2.53 -4.78 10.23
N THR A 111 -1.31 -4.78 9.70
CA THR A 111 -0.20 -3.99 10.24
C THR A 111 -0.50 -2.49 10.16
N HIS A 112 -0.97 -1.98 9.01
CA HIS A 112 -1.37 -0.58 8.88
C HIS A 112 -2.50 -0.24 9.85
N LEU A 113 -3.56 -1.05 9.89
CA LEU A 113 -4.71 -0.82 10.78
C LEU A 113 -4.33 -0.86 12.26
N MET A 114 -3.39 -1.73 12.65
CA MET A 114 -2.86 -1.79 14.01
C MET A 114 -2.10 -0.50 14.35
N VAL A 115 -1.20 -0.07 13.48
CA VAL A 115 -0.38 1.13 13.67
C VAL A 115 -1.26 2.38 13.71
N ASP A 116 -2.14 2.55 12.73
CA ASP A 116 -3.06 3.68 12.62
C ASP A 116 -3.95 3.79 13.87
N ARG A 117 -4.52 2.68 14.34
CA ARG A 117 -5.32 2.66 15.58
C ARG A 117 -4.48 2.98 16.82
N LEU A 118 -3.21 2.59 16.89
CA LEU A 118 -2.35 2.94 18.00
C LEU A 118 -2.01 4.44 17.97
N ILE A 119 -1.75 5.01 16.79
CA ILE A 119 -1.52 6.45 16.61
C ILE A 119 -2.77 7.23 17.03
N GLU A 120 -3.97 6.82 16.57
CA GLU A 120 -5.25 7.43 16.95
C GLU A 120 -5.43 7.47 18.46
N LEU A 121 -5.04 6.41 19.17
CA LEU A 121 -5.20 6.29 20.62
C LEU A 121 -3.94 6.64 21.42
N TYR A 122 -2.91 7.21 20.78
CA TYR A 122 -1.57 7.32 21.35
C TYR A 122 -1.56 7.98 22.75
N ALA A 123 -2.23 9.12 22.90
CA ALA A 123 -2.29 9.84 24.17
C ALA A 123 -2.89 8.99 25.31
N ALA A 124 -3.99 8.28 25.03
CA ALA A 124 -4.63 7.40 26.00
C ALA A 124 -3.79 6.16 26.29
N VAL A 125 -3.11 5.60 25.28
CA VAL A 125 -2.21 4.46 25.45
C VAL A 125 -1.00 4.82 26.29
N GLN A 126 -0.33 5.95 26.01
CA GLN A 126 0.81 6.41 26.80
C GLN A 126 0.41 6.66 28.26
N PHE A 127 -0.71 7.34 28.49
CA PHE A 127 -1.26 7.52 29.83
C PHE A 127 -1.53 6.17 30.50
N PHE A 128 -2.24 5.28 29.80
CA PHE A 128 -2.57 3.97 30.33
C PHE A 128 -1.33 3.17 30.75
N LEU A 129 -0.26 3.17 29.95
CA LEU A 129 1.00 2.47 30.24
C LEU A 129 1.76 3.12 31.40
N ALA A 130 1.85 4.45 31.44
CA ALA A 130 2.57 5.19 32.49
C ALA A 130 1.99 4.96 33.89
N PHE A 131 0.66 4.91 34.01
CA PHE A 131 -0.02 4.77 35.31
C PHE A 131 -0.24 3.31 35.75
N ARG A 132 0.34 2.33 35.02
CA ARG A 132 0.36 0.92 35.46
C ARG A 132 1.25 0.74 36.66
N LYS A 133 0.97 -0.27 37.48
CA LYS A 133 1.89 -0.72 38.54
C LYS A 133 2.94 -1.70 38.00
N GLU A 134 2.61 -2.36 36.89
CA GLU A 134 3.49 -3.34 36.26
C GLU A 134 4.60 -2.64 35.48
N VAL A 135 5.85 -2.75 35.96
CA VAL A 135 7.04 -2.15 35.34
C VAL A 135 7.20 -2.60 33.88
N GLU A 136 6.86 -3.85 33.58
CA GLU A 136 6.88 -4.37 32.20
C GLU A 136 5.98 -3.59 31.25
N LEU A 137 4.84 -3.06 31.73
CA LEU A 137 3.93 -2.26 30.90
C LEU A 137 4.42 -0.82 30.74
N GLN A 138 4.98 -0.23 31.80
CA GLN A 138 5.59 1.09 31.73
C GLN A 138 6.76 1.10 30.73
N GLY A 139 7.56 0.03 30.71
CA GLY A 139 8.67 -0.12 29.76
C GLY A 139 8.27 -0.27 28.29
N LEU A 140 6.97 -0.37 27.97
CA LEU A 140 6.47 -0.41 26.59
C LEU A 140 6.14 0.97 26.03
N GLN A 141 6.32 2.06 26.79
CA GLN A 141 6.10 3.41 26.27
C GLN A 141 7.01 3.69 25.08
N LEU A 142 6.46 4.40 24.08
CA LEU A 142 7.23 4.84 22.93
C LEU A 142 7.84 6.19 23.30
N THR A 143 9.11 6.38 22.95
CA THR A 143 9.72 7.70 22.98
C THR A 143 9.11 8.59 21.90
N GLN A 144 9.34 9.90 22.00
CA GLN A 144 8.86 10.84 20.99
C GLN A 144 9.45 10.53 19.60
N ASP A 145 10.74 10.17 19.54
CA ASP A 145 11.42 9.84 18.29
C ASP A 145 10.86 8.55 17.68
N GLN A 146 10.63 7.51 18.50
CA GLN A 146 9.96 6.28 18.06
C GLN A 146 8.54 6.55 17.55
N PHE A 147 7.79 7.43 18.22
CA PHE A 147 6.45 7.80 17.78
C PHE A 147 6.48 8.59 16.47
N GLN A 148 7.45 9.48 16.27
CA GLN A 148 7.63 10.18 15.00
C GLN A 148 7.91 9.20 13.86
N VAL A 149 8.90 8.30 14.03
CA VAL A 149 9.22 7.27 13.03
C VAL A 149 7.99 6.39 12.75
N LEU A 150 7.20 6.03 13.78
CA LEU A 150 5.98 5.25 13.61
C LEU A 150 4.93 5.99 12.75
N ASN A 151 4.78 7.31 12.91
CA ASN A 151 3.90 8.12 12.08
C ASN A 151 4.36 8.13 10.62
N ASP A 152 5.66 8.29 10.38
CA ASP A 152 6.23 8.27 9.02
C ASP A 152 6.03 6.90 8.36
N LEU A 153 6.26 5.81 9.08
CA LEU A 153 5.97 4.46 8.62
C LEU A 153 4.48 4.25 8.33
N SER A 154 3.59 4.83 9.14
CA SER A 154 2.14 4.78 8.90
C SER A 154 1.78 5.42 7.56
N GLN A 155 2.39 6.54 7.19
CA GLN A 155 2.18 7.20 5.90
C GLN A 155 2.62 6.32 4.72
N ILE A 156 3.75 5.61 4.86
CA ILE A 156 4.21 4.65 3.84
C ILE A 156 3.20 3.51 3.66
N LEU A 157 2.68 2.98 4.77
CA LEU A 157 1.72 1.87 4.80
C LEU A 157 0.30 2.26 4.34
N LEU A 158 -0.06 3.55 4.48
CA LEU A 158 -1.37 4.07 4.06
C LEU A 158 -1.59 3.96 2.54
N ILE A 159 -0.56 4.22 1.75
CA ILE A 159 -0.62 4.23 0.29
C ILE A 159 -1.01 2.84 -0.30
N PRO A 160 -0.32 1.72 0.04
CA PRO A 160 -0.73 0.40 -0.41
C PRO A 160 -2.07 -0.02 0.20
N HIS A 161 -2.41 0.44 1.41
CA HIS A 161 -3.74 0.21 2.00
C HIS A 161 -4.86 0.81 1.15
N GLN A 162 -4.77 2.10 0.80
CA GLN A 162 -5.75 2.76 -0.07
C GLN A 162 -5.81 2.14 -1.46
N THR A 163 -4.66 1.72 -2.01
CA THR A 163 -4.60 1.07 -3.33
C THR A 163 -5.31 -0.29 -3.30
N GLN A 164 -5.08 -1.08 -2.26
CA GLN A 164 -5.77 -2.36 -2.11
C GLN A 164 -7.29 -2.15 -1.91
N GLU A 165 -7.69 -1.17 -1.11
CA GLU A 165 -9.11 -0.88 -0.86
C GLU A 165 -9.80 -0.48 -2.16
N LEU A 166 -9.15 0.36 -2.98
CA LEU A 166 -9.62 0.72 -4.33
C LEU A 166 -9.86 -0.53 -5.19
N LEU A 167 -8.93 -1.50 -5.17
CA LEU A 167 -9.04 -2.73 -5.95
C LEU A 167 -9.99 -3.77 -5.35
N SER A 168 -10.44 -3.58 -4.11
CA SER A 168 -11.27 -4.54 -3.37
C SER A 168 -12.68 -4.01 -3.07
N ALA A 169 -12.94 -2.73 -3.33
CA ALA A 169 -14.23 -2.08 -3.06
C ALA A 169 -15.38 -2.63 -3.92
N GLU A 170 -15.07 -3.08 -5.13
CA GLU A 170 -16.07 -3.47 -6.12
C GLU A 170 -16.47 -4.94 -6.00
N LYS A 171 -17.76 -5.21 -6.27
CA LYS A 171 -18.29 -6.59 -6.41
C LYS A 171 -18.03 -7.17 -7.81
N THR A 172 -17.33 -6.43 -8.67
CA THR A 172 -17.04 -6.78 -10.06
C THR A 172 -15.53 -6.93 -10.28
N PRO A 173 -15.08 -7.62 -11.34
CA PRO A 173 -13.65 -7.86 -11.55
C PRO A 173 -12.85 -6.55 -11.70
N THR A 174 -11.99 -6.24 -10.72
CA THR A 174 -11.14 -5.04 -10.68
C THR A 174 -9.80 -5.20 -11.38
N ILE A 175 -9.54 -6.36 -11.98
CA ILE A 175 -8.26 -6.68 -12.64
C ILE A 175 -7.92 -5.70 -13.79
N CYS A 176 -8.92 -5.08 -14.43
CA CYS A 176 -8.70 -4.04 -15.43
C CYS A 176 -8.14 -2.73 -14.86
N ALA A 177 -8.32 -2.49 -13.55
CA ALA A 177 -7.85 -1.31 -12.83
C ALA A 177 -6.54 -1.57 -12.06
N ALA A 178 -6.08 -2.83 -11.96
CA ALA A 178 -4.92 -3.19 -11.16
C ALA A 178 -3.61 -2.51 -11.60
N LEU A 179 -3.25 -2.56 -12.89
CA LEU A 179 -2.03 -1.90 -13.38
C LEU A 179 -2.12 -0.36 -13.27
N PRO A 180 -3.23 0.30 -13.65
CA PRO A 180 -3.43 1.72 -13.37
C PRO A 180 -3.27 2.08 -11.88
N ALA A 181 -3.82 1.27 -10.97
CA ALA A 181 -3.71 1.50 -9.54
C ALA A 181 -2.27 1.36 -9.03
N TYR A 182 -1.50 0.41 -9.56
CA TYR A 182 -0.08 0.26 -9.21
C TYR A 182 0.77 1.42 -9.69
N GLU A 183 0.49 1.99 -10.87
CA GLU A 183 1.19 3.20 -11.34
C GLU A 183 0.91 4.40 -10.42
N LEU A 184 -0.35 4.61 -10.02
CA LEU A 184 -0.71 5.65 -9.05
C LEU A 184 -0.05 5.44 -7.68
N LEU A 185 0.04 4.18 -7.24
CA LEU A 185 0.75 3.81 -6.01
C LEU A 185 2.22 4.20 -6.10
N VAL A 186 2.90 3.86 -7.20
CA VAL A 186 4.31 4.22 -7.42
C VAL A 186 4.50 5.72 -7.42
N ASP A 187 3.64 6.48 -8.11
CA ASP A 187 3.69 7.94 -8.12
C ASP A 187 3.52 8.53 -6.71
N ALA A 188 2.56 8.02 -5.93
CA ALA A 188 2.34 8.45 -4.56
C ALA A 188 3.54 8.16 -3.65
N TRP A 189 4.17 6.98 -3.79
CA TRP A 189 5.39 6.66 -3.07
C TRP A 189 6.59 7.50 -3.51
N GLN A 190 6.74 7.80 -4.80
CA GLN A 190 7.82 8.67 -5.27
C GLN A 190 7.65 10.10 -4.73
N LYS A 191 6.41 10.58 -4.62
CA LYS A 191 6.12 11.85 -3.96
C LYS A 191 6.48 11.80 -2.47
N LEU A 192 6.00 10.79 -1.74
CA LEU A 192 6.30 10.62 -0.32
C LEU A 192 7.82 10.49 -0.07
N ARG A 193 8.54 9.80 -0.96
CA ARG A 193 9.99 9.67 -0.93
C ARG A 193 10.73 11.01 -0.94
N SER A 194 10.16 12.02 -1.61
CA SER A 194 10.73 13.37 -1.64
C SER A 194 10.43 14.20 -0.39
N GLU A 195 9.37 13.84 0.34
CA GLU A 195 8.92 14.53 1.56
C GLU A 195 9.56 13.91 2.81
N THR A 196 9.70 12.58 2.84
CA THR A 196 10.30 11.80 3.94
C THR A 196 11.59 11.14 3.46
N TRP A 197 12.64 11.94 3.33
CA TRP A 197 13.91 11.53 2.76
C TRP A 197 14.66 10.54 3.65
N GLU A 198 14.43 10.57 4.98
CA GLU A 198 14.98 9.65 5.98
C GLU A 198 14.62 8.19 5.65
N LEU A 199 13.41 7.97 5.14
CA LEU A 199 12.91 6.65 4.73
C LEU A 199 13.02 6.41 3.22
N SER A 200 13.69 7.31 2.48
CA SER A 200 13.75 7.25 1.02
C SER A 200 14.28 5.92 0.50
N HIS A 201 15.26 5.31 1.18
CA HIS A 201 15.81 4.02 0.76
C HIS A 201 14.74 2.93 0.79
N TYR A 202 14.00 2.83 1.89
CA TYR A 202 12.95 1.83 2.09
C TYR A 202 11.78 2.00 1.12
N ILE A 203 11.34 3.25 0.90
CA ILE A 203 10.31 3.56 -0.09
C ILE A 203 10.78 3.13 -1.49
N GLY A 204 12.05 3.40 -1.83
CA GLY A 204 12.65 2.98 -3.10
C GLY A 204 12.64 1.46 -3.30
N VAL A 205 12.87 0.68 -2.24
CA VAL A 205 12.77 -0.79 -2.29
C VAL A 205 11.32 -1.22 -2.58
N GLY A 206 10.35 -0.59 -1.91
CA GLY A 206 8.92 -0.84 -2.17
C GLY A 206 8.52 -0.54 -3.62
N VAL A 207 8.90 0.63 -4.14
CA VAL A 207 8.65 1.03 -5.53
C VAL A 207 9.24 0.01 -6.51
N ALA A 208 10.50 -0.36 -6.34
CA ALA A 208 11.15 -1.34 -7.21
C ALA A 208 10.39 -2.68 -7.23
N LYS A 209 9.81 -3.08 -6.09
CA LYS A 209 9.03 -4.30 -6.00
C LYS A 209 7.69 -4.21 -6.74
N ILE A 210 6.98 -3.10 -6.61
CA ILE A 210 5.71 -2.88 -7.34
C ILE A 210 5.96 -2.75 -8.85
N ASP A 211 7.06 -2.11 -9.26
CA ASP A 211 7.46 -2.04 -10.65
C ASP A 211 7.72 -3.42 -11.24
N GLU A 212 8.43 -4.31 -10.51
CA GLU A 212 8.64 -5.71 -10.92
C GLU A 212 7.31 -6.41 -11.24
N TYR A 213 6.32 -6.30 -10.34
CA TYR A 213 4.99 -6.89 -10.55
C TYR A 213 4.22 -6.22 -11.68
N THR A 214 4.33 -4.91 -11.82
CA THR A 214 3.68 -4.15 -12.91
C THR A 214 4.23 -4.61 -14.26
N GLN A 215 5.54 -4.74 -14.40
CA GLN A 215 6.17 -5.24 -15.63
C GLN A 215 5.81 -6.70 -15.93
N ALA A 216 5.70 -7.55 -14.90
CA ALA A 216 5.22 -8.92 -15.07
C ALA A 216 3.74 -8.95 -15.52
N GLY A 217 2.89 -8.11 -14.93
CA GLY A 217 1.48 -7.97 -15.26
C GLY A 217 1.24 -7.50 -16.69
N ARG A 218 2.04 -6.54 -17.19
CA ARG A 218 1.98 -6.07 -18.59
C ARG A 218 2.24 -7.18 -19.61
N LYS A 219 3.03 -8.19 -19.25
CA LYS A 219 3.32 -9.37 -20.11
C LYS A 219 2.26 -10.47 -20.02
N SER A 220 1.28 -10.32 -19.12
CA SER A 220 0.22 -11.30 -18.92
C SER A 220 -1.00 -10.99 -19.78
N ARG A 221 -1.44 -12.00 -20.52
CA ARG A 221 -2.63 -11.95 -21.38
C ARG A 221 -3.89 -11.57 -20.61
N ILE A 222 -4.00 -11.99 -19.34
CA ILE A 222 -5.21 -11.77 -18.53
C ILE A 222 -5.42 -10.28 -18.26
N TYR A 223 -4.38 -9.55 -17.87
CA TYR A 223 -4.48 -8.10 -17.63
C TYR A 223 -4.83 -7.36 -18.92
N ALA A 224 -4.10 -7.65 -20.02
CA ALA A 224 -4.36 -7.03 -21.31
C ALA A 224 -5.81 -7.22 -21.77
N LEU A 225 -6.32 -8.45 -21.74
CA LEU A 225 -7.69 -8.75 -22.15
C LEU A 225 -8.73 -8.09 -21.26
N ALA A 226 -8.53 -8.13 -19.93
CA ALA A 226 -9.48 -7.50 -19.01
C ALA A 226 -9.59 -5.98 -19.24
N MET A 227 -8.46 -5.32 -19.50
CA MET A 227 -8.42 -3.90 -19.82
C MET A 227 -9.11 -3.59 -21.15
N ILE A 228 -8.88 -4.42 -22.18
CA ILE A 228 -9.49 -4.27 -23.52
C ILE A 228 -11.02 -4.47 -23.47
N VAL A 229 -11.49 -5.43 -22.68
CA VAL A 229 -12.93 -5.73 -22.55
C VAL A 229 -13.66 -4.63 -21.79
N ASN A 230 -12.99 -3.91 -20.88
CA ASN A 230 -13.59 -2.78 -20.18
C ASN A 230 -13.97 -1.67 -21.18
N PRO A 231 -15.26 -1.34 -21.37
CA PRO A 231 -15.70 -0.37 -22.36
C PRO A 231 -15.25 1.07 -22.08
N ALA A 232 -14.91 1.40 -20.83
CA ALA A 232 -14.42 2.73 -20.45
C ALA A 232 -12.98 2.97 -20.96
N SER A 233 -12.11 1.97 -20.87
CA SER A 233 -10.69 2.09 -21.22
C SER A 233 -10.37 1.48 -22.59
N LYS A 234 -10.97 0.35 -22.96
CA LYS A 234 -10.65 -0.40 -24.19
C LYS A 234 -9.13 -0.53 -24.37
N MET A 235 -8.60 -0.02 -25.47
CA MET A 235 -7.15 0.04 -25.74
C MET A 235 -6.50 1.39 -25.42
N THR A 236 -7.25 2.42 -24.98
CA THR A 236 -6.69 3.78 -24.83
C THR A 236 -5.55 3.77 -23.82
N TRP A 237 -5.82 3.30 -22.60
CA TRP A 237 -4.82 3.26 -21.54
C TRP A 237 -3.58 2.45 -21.93
N ILE A 238 -3.75 1.29 -22.57
CA ILE A 238 -2.63 0.46 -23.04
C ILE A 238 -1.76 1.22 -24.05
N LYS A 239 -2.38 1.92 -25.02
CA LYS A 239 -1.64 2.70 -26.02
C LYS A 239 -0.84 3.84 -25.40
N ASP A 240 -1.37 4.44 -24.34
CA ASP A 240 -0.77 5.61 -23.70
C ASP A 240 0.38 5.21 -22.75
N HIS A 241 0.33 4.03 -22.14
CA HIS A 241 1.26 3.63 -21.07
C HIS A 241 2.21 2.48 -21.46
N TRP A 242 1.92 1.72 -22.52
CA TRP A 242 2.75 0.59 -22.96
C TRP A 242 3.58 0.93 -24.20
N THR A 243 4.63 0.15 -24.44
CA THR A 243 5.40 0.24 -25.68
C THR A 243 4.54 -0.15 -26.88
N THR A 244 4.90 0.36 -28.07
CA THR A 244 4.18 0.02 -29.32
C THR A 244 4.18 -1.49 -29.59
N SER A 245 5.29 -2.18 -29.30
CA SER A 245 5.37 -3.65 -29.42
C SER A 245 4.41 -4.36 -28.48
N ASP A 246 4.33 -3.95 -27.22
CA ASP A 246 3.45 -4.59 -26.23
C ASP A 246 1.98 -4.31 -26.54
N THR A 247 1.66 -3.12 -27.04
CA THR A 247 0.31 -2.77 -27.49
C THR A 247 -0.12 -3.63 -28.68
N ASN A 248 0.76 -3.87 -29.65
CA ASN A 248 0.45 -4.72 -30.79
C ASN A 248 0.24 -6.17 -30.35
N ARG A 249 1.07 -6.67 -29.45
CA ARG A 249 0.92 -8.00 -28.85
C ARG A 249 -0.40 -8.15 -28.09
N ALA A 250 -0.79 -7.13 -27.32
CA ALA A 250 -2.08 -7.12 -26.63
C ALA A 250 -3.27 -7.17 -27.60
N ARG A 251 -3.16 -6.50 -28.75
CA ARG A 251 -4.16 -6.57 -29.82
C ARG A 251 -4.24 -7.97 -30.43
N GLU A 252 -3.10 -8.58 -30.72
CA GLU A 252 -3.04 -9.96 -31.24
C GLU A 252 -3.71 -10.94 -30.28
N TRP A 253 -3.45 -10.84 -28.98
CA TRP A 253 -4.12 -11.66 -27.97
C TRP A 253 -5.65 -11.51 -28.00
N MET A 254 -6.16 -10.31 -28.21
CA MET A 254 -7.61 -10.09 -28.32
C MET A 254 -8.17 -10.75 -29.58
N ILE A 255 -7.50 -10.59 -30.72
CA ILE A 255 -7.91 -11.22 -32.00
C ILE A 255 -7.91 -12.74 -31.85
N GLU A 256 -6.84 -13.31 -31.33
CA GLU A 256 -6.75 -14.76 -31.04
C GLU A 256 -7.86 -15.23 -30.11
N SER A 257 -8.16 -14.48 -29.04
CA SER A 257 -9.20 -14.84 -28.08
C SER A 257 -10.59 -14.85 -28.73
N VAL A 258 -10.88 -13.90 -29.62
CA VAL A 258 -12.16 -13.86 -30.33
C VAL A 258 -12.23 -14.93 -31.43
N CYS A 259 -11.17 -15.06 -32.24
CA CYS A 259 -11.12 -16.01 -33.35
C CYS A 259 -11.05 -17.48 -32.90
N GLY A 260 -10.27 -17.78 -31.86
CA GLY A 260 -10.19 -19.13 -31.27
C GLY A 260 -11.51 -19.57 -30.66
N THR A 261 -12.26 -18.63 -30.08
CA THR A 261 -13.62 -18.87 -29.60
C THR A 261 -14.58 -19.13 -30.77
N LEU A 262 -14.47 -18.37 -31.87
CA LEU A 262 -15.26 -18.59 -33.09
C LEU A 262 -15.02 -19.97 -33.70
N LEU A 263 -13.77 -20.43 -33.75
CA LEU A 263 -13.40 -21.76 -34.23
C LEU A 263 -14.01 -22.87 -33.36
N MET A 264 -14.00 -22.72 -32.03
CA MET A 264 -14.65 -23.68 -31.13
C MET A 264 -16.18 -23.71 -31.25
N PHE A 265 -16.83 -22.59 -31.56
CA PHE A 265 -18.28 -22.54 -31.81
C PHE A 265 -18.68 -23.01 -33.23
N LEU A 266 -17.75 -22.95 -34.20
CA LEU A 266 -17.98 -23.43 -35.57
C LEU A 266 -17.60 -24.91 -35.76
N THR A 267 -16.74 -25.49 -34.90
CA THR A 267 -16.39 -26.92 -34.97
C THR A 267 -17.55 -27.89 -34.76
N PRO A 268 -18.55 -27.66 -33.87
CA PRO A 268 -19.73 -28.52 -33.78
C PRO A 268 -20.66 -28.36 -35.00
N CYS A 269 -20.70 -27.17 -35.61
CA CYS A 269 -21.52 -26.93 -36.80
C CYS A 269 -20.95 -27.59 -38.05
N LEU A 270 -19.63 -27.74 -38.17
CA LEU A 270 -19.01 -28.50 -39.27
C LEU A 270 -19.28 -30.01 -39.17
N SER A 271 -19.39 -30.58 -37.95
CA SER A 271 -19.85 -31.96 -37.77
C SER A 271 -21.34 -32.15 -38.10
N ILE A 272 -22.18 -31.12 -37.96
CA ILE A 272 -23.61 -31.18 -38.35
C ILE A 272 -23.78 -30.99 -39.86
N LEU A 273 -22.94 -30.15 -40.50
CA LEU A 273 -22.93 -29.99 -41.95
C LEU A 273 -22.42 -31.25 -42.68
N ASN A 274 -21.45 -31.99 -42.11
CA ASN A 274 -21.01 -33.26 -42.68
C ASN A 274 -22.07 -34.38 -42.54
N VAL A 275 -22.95 -34.33 -41.54
CA VAL A 275 -24.07 -35.28 -41.43
C VAL A 275 -25.19 -34.95 -42.43
N LEU A 276 -25.33 -33.68 -42.86
CA LEU A 276 -26.31 -33.28 -43.88
C LEU A 276 -25.80 -33.42 -45.32
N SER A 277 -24.48 -33.45 -45.56
CA SER A 277 -23.94 -33.79 -46.88
C SER A 277 -24.07 -35.27 -47.23
N ASP A 278 -24.08 -36.15 -46.23
CA ASP A 278 -24.21 -37.60 -46.44
C ASP A 278 -25.66 -38.09 -46.63
N VAL A 279 -26.67 -37.24 -46.41
CA VAL A 279 -28.10 -37.57 -46.61
C VAL A 279 -28.63 -37.10 -47.96
N CYS A 280 -27.95 -36.18 -48.66
CA CYS A 280 -28.42 -35.66 -49.96
C CYS A 280 -27.72 -36.26 -51.19
N PHE A 281 -26.78 -37.21 -51.03
CA PHE A 281 -26.03 -37.78 -52.16
C PHE A 281 -26.52 -39.16 -52.66
N TRP A 282 -27.70 -39.63 -52.21
CA TRP A 282 -28.21 -40.96 -52.55
C TRP A 282 -29.66 -40.97 -53.06
N SER A 283 -30.00 -40.16 -54.06
CA SER A 283 -31.26 -40.36 -54.82
C SER A 283 -31.22 -39.94 -56.30
N CYS A 284 -30.08 -40.01 -56.98
CA CYS A 284 -30.07 -39.76 -58.43
C CYS A 284 -29.00 -40.58 -59.15
N ALA A 285 -29.08 -41.91 -59.08
CA ALA A 285 -28.36 -42.80 -59.98
C ALA A 285 -28.90 -44.23 -59.92
N THR A 286 -30.08 -44.50 -60.51
CA THR A 286 -30.41 -45.82 -61.08
C THR A 286 -31.65 -45.69 -61.97
N GLN A 287 -31.45 -45.62 -63.29
CA GLN A 287 -32.10 -46.48 -64.30
C GLN A 287 -31.89 -45.92 -65.72
N GLU A 288 -30.80 -46.37 -66.35
CA GLU A 288 -30.78 -46.69 -67.78
C GLU A 288 -30.56 -48.20 -67.86
N VAL A 289 -31.53 -48.98 -68.36
CA VAL A 289 -31.30 -50.24 -69.10
C VAL A 289 -32.52 -50.48 -70.00
N GLU A 290 -32.22 -50.56 -71.31
CA GLU A 290 -33.03 -51.01 -72.48
C GLU A 290 -34.18 -50.13 -73.01
#